data_AF-A0A3M5L459-F1
#
_entry.id   AF-A0A3M5L459-F1
#
_cell.length_a   1.000
_cell.length_b   1.000
_cell.length_c   1.000
_cell.angle_alpha   90.00
_cell.angle_beta   90.00
_cell.angle_gamma   90.00
#
_symmetry.space_group_name_H-M   'P 1'
#
loop_
_entity.id
_entity.type
_entity.pdbx_description
1 polymer ?
#
loop_
_entity_poly.entity_id
_entity_poly.type
_entity_poly.pdbx_seq_one_letter_code
_entity_poly.pdbx_strand_id
1 'polypeptide(L)'
;MRSLTLHLKILITALVTLGIAITAYQILALGIPVSEDETDDLWNIDAKVEFVANPKDSVKVQMFVPPLAHDYISLNESFISNNYGVSVNRADGNRKVTWSARRATGNQTLYYRLVLTKRYSGEKPKVKGPIFRDSMTVEGPEKVAAEALLAPIRQHSADVETFITEAIKRVNNLNDDNVKLLLAGDNSASNKARVTELLLSIAHVPLEKAHTIRLDAEQQTPELWLRSFNGKEWLYFNPDTGEAGLPDDRPLWWTGEEGLVSVEGGKKVQVTFSLNNSEMNAMRLAKLTDASTDSDFLAYSLYGLPLQTQQTFMIMVMIPIGVLVILILRNLIGLQTLGTFTPVLIALAFRETQLGFGIALFTVITALGLSLRSYLEHLKLQMLPRLSVVLTFVVVLIAAISLFSHKLGLERGLSVALFPMVILTMTIERLSITWEERGGSHAMKVAIGTLFAASLAHLIMSVPELTYFVFTFPAVLLILVGFMLAMGRYRGYRLTELVRFKAFLKEEKAK
;
A
#
# COMPACT_ATOMS: atom_id res chain seq x y z
N MET A 1 33.55 38.86 -19.49
CA MET A 1 32.28 38.23 -19.95
C MET A 1 32.42 36.74 -20.33
N ARG A 2 33.50 36.27 -20.99
CA ARG A 2 33.70 34.83 -21.32
C ARG A 2 33.84 33.90 -20.09
N SER A 3 34.45 34.32 -18.98
CA SER A 3 34.59 33.47 -17.77
C SER A 3 33.25 33.15 -17.10
N LEU A 4 32.31 34.11 -17.03
CA LEU A 4 30.95 33.95 -16.51
C LEU A 4 30.09 32.99 -17.34
N THR A 5 30.40 32.79 -18.62
CA THR A 5 29.75 31.78 -19.47
C THR A 5 30.37 30.40 -19.31
N LEU A 6 31.68 30.34 -19.05
CA LEU A 6 32.38 29.08 -18.82
C LEU A 6 32.03 28.49 -17.44
N HIS A 7 32.03 29.32 -16.40
CA HIS A 7 31.70 28.91 -15.03
C HIS A 7 30.28 28.35 -14.93
N LEU A 8 29.30 29.00 -15.58
CA LEU A 8 27.92 28.51 -15.63
C LEU A 8 27.82 27.14 -16.32
N LYS A 9 28.51 26.94 -17.44
CA LYS A 9 28.51 25.67 -18.16
C LYS A 9 29.12 24.55 -17.30
N ILE A 10 30.25 24.82 -16.64
CA ILE A 10 30.90 23.88 -15.74
C ILE A 10 29.95 23.50 -14.59
N LEU A 11 29.28 24.49 -13.98
CA LEU A 11 28.32 24.26 -12.90
C LEU A 11 27.13 23.39 -13.36
N ILE A 12 26.55 23.69 -14.54
CA ILE A 12 25.46 22.89 -15.11
C ILE A 12 25.93 21.46 -15.36
N THR A 13 27.07 21.28 -16.02
CA THR A 13 27.62 19.95 -16.29
C THR A 13 27.86 19.18 -15.00
N ALA A 14 28.49 19.79 -13.99
CA ALA A 14 28.77 19.16 -12.71
C ALA A 14 27.49 18.71 -11.98
N LEU A 15 26.47 19.56 -11.92
CA LEU A 15 25.18 19.22 -11.28
C LEU A 15 24.46 18.08 -11.99
N VAL A 16 24.42 18.11 -13.32
CA VAL A 16 23.77 17.07 -14.13
C VAL A 16 24.53 15.75 -14.04
N THR A 17 25.87 15.77 -14.15
CA THR A 17 26.68 14.54 -14.04
C THR A 17 26.58 13.92 -12.65
N LEU A 18 26.60 14.75 -11.60
CA LEU A 18 26.47 14.27 -10.23
C LEU A 18 25.08 13.66 -9.98
N GLY A 19 24.02 14.33 -10.45
CA GLY A 19 22.64 13.81 -10.35
C GLY A 19 22.48 12.47 -11.06
N ILE A 20 22.96 12.37 -12.31
CA ILE A 20 22.91 11.12 -13.08
C ILE A 20 23.72 10.01 -12.41
N ALA A 21 24.94 10.31 -11.93
CA ALA A 21 25.80 9.32 -11.29
C ALA A 21 25.16 8.73 -10.02
N ILE A 22 24.58 9.58 -9.16
CA ILE A 22 23.91 9.13 -7.93
C ILE A 22 22.67 8.30 -8.26
N THR A 23 21.82 8.77 -9.16
CA THR A 23 20.62 8.02 -9.57
C THR A 23 20.97 6.69 -10.24
N ALA A 24 21.98 6.66 -11.12
CA ALA A 24 22.43 5.42 -11.76
C ALA A 24 23.03 4.43 -10.76
N TYR A 25 23.77 4.90 -9.76
CA TYR A 25 24.27 4.06 -8.67
C TYR A 25 23.12 3.44 -7.86
N GLN A 26 22.10 4.23 -7.54
CA GLN A 26 20.90 3.77 -6.83
C GLN A 26 20.10 2.72 -7.61
N ILE A 27 19.99 2.86 -8.93
CA ILE A 27 19.26 1.90 -9.76
C ILE A 27 20.09 0.62 -10.00
N LEU A 28 21.36 0.76 -10.39
CA LEU A 28 22.17 -0.38 -10.86
C LEU A 28 22.87 -1.15 -9.74
N ALA A 29 23.37 -0.45 -8.71
CA ALA A 29 24.14 -1.07 -7.64
C ALA A 29 23.27 -1.45 -6.44
N LEU A 30 22.29 -0.60 -6.09
CA LEU A 30 21.36 -0.85 -4.97
C LEU A 30 20.08 -1.59 -5.41
N GLY A 31 19.88 -1.80 -6.72
CA GLY A 31 18.74 -2.56 -7.25
C GLY A 31 17.37 -1.94 -6.94
N ILE A 32 17.30 -0.61 -6.78
CA ILE A 32 16.07 0.06 -6.40
C ILE A 32 15.11 0.12 -7.61
N PRO A 33 13.85 -0.33 -7.47
CA PRO A 33 12.86 -0.26 -8.54
C PRO A 33 12.66 1.17 -9.07
N VAL A 34 12.48 1.27 -10.39
CA VAL A 34 12.24 2.55 -11.07
C VAL A 34 10.75 2.90 -11.14
N SER A 35 9.86 1.90 -11.06
CA SER A 35 8.40 2.08 -11.01
C SER A 35 7.83 1.59 -9.68
N GLU A 36 6.67 2.12 -9.30
CA GLU A 36 5.90 1.67 -8.15
C GLU A 36 5.31 0.26 -8.37
N ASP A 37 5.20 -0.20 -9.62
CA ASP A 37 4.59 -1.49 -10.02
C ASP A 37 5.39 -2.75 -9.62
N GLU A 38 6.61 -2.60 -9.10
CA GLU A 38 7.27 -3.68 -8.34
C GLU A 38 6.77 -3.61 -6.88
N THR A 39 5.48 -3.91 -6.72
CA THR A 39 4.85 -4.09 -5.41
C THR A 39 5.06 -5.52 -4.95
N ASP A 40 5.38 -5.71 -3.66
CA ASP A 40 5.13 -7.03 -3.08
C ASP A 40 3.76 -7.00 -2.39
N ASP A 41 3.08 -8.11 -2.51
CA ASP A 41 1.84 -8.36 -1.79
C ASP A 41 2.07 -8.36 -0.28
N LEU A 42 1.15 -7.70 0.41
CA LEU A 42 1.16 -7.57 1.85
C LEU A 42 -0.18 -8.02 2.40
N TRP A 43 -0.16 -9.15 3.07
CA TRP A 43 -1.36 -9.75 3.62
C TRP A 43 -1.53 -9.35 5.08
N ASN A 44 -2.58 -8.58 5.34
CA ASN A 44 -3.04 -8.30 6.69
C ASN A 44 -4.08 -9.36 7.09
N ILE A 45 -3.69 -10.26 7.99
CA ILE A 45 -4.55 -11.30 8.53
C ILE A 45 -5.04 -10.88 9.91
N ASP A 46 -6.35 -10.68 10.04
CA ASP A 46 -7.03 -10.40 11.29
C ASP A 46 -7.80 -11.65 11.75
N ALA A 47 -7.39 -12.26 12.86
CA ALA A 47 -8.13 -13.32 13.52
C ALA A 47 -8.94 -12.73 14.68
N LYS A 48 -10.27 -12.75 14.54
CA LYS A 48 -11.22 -12.26 15.55
C LYS A 48 -11.79 -13.44 16.33
N VAL A 49 -11.53 -13.50 17.63
CA VAL A 49 -12.08 -14.51 18.55
C VAL A 49 -13.21 -13.88 19.36
N GLU A 50 -14.42 -14.42 19.23
CA GLU A 50 -15.59 -14.00 19.98
C GLU A 50 -16.08 -15.13 20.89
N PHE A 51 -16.37 -14.80 22.14
CA PHE A 51 -16.93 -15.75 23.11
C PHE A 51 -17.73 -15.03 24.19
N VAL A 52 -18.53 -15.78 24.94
CA VAL A 52 -19.30 -15.26 26.09
C VAL A 52 -18.62 -15.72 27.37
N ALA A 53 -18.13 -14.77 28.17
CA ALA A 53 -17.45 -15.04 29.44
C ALA A 53 -18.45 -15.26 30.59
N ASN A 54 -18.14 -16.22 31.46
CA ASN A 54 -18.89 -16.43 32.70
C ASN A 54 -18.38 -15.48 33.79
N PRO A 55 -19.25 -14.72 34.49
CA PRO A 55 -18.82 -13.77 35.52
C PRO A 55 -18.11 -14.37 36.74
N LYS A 56 -18.28 -15.68 36.98
CA LYS A 56 -17.80 -16.38 38.18
C LYS A 56 -16.43 -17.02 38.00
N ASP A 57 -16.01 -17.25 36.76
CA ASP A 57 -14.81 -18.02 36.44
C ASP A 57 -13.73 -17.07 35.89
N SER A 58 -12.45 -17.44 36.08
CA SER A 58 -11.37 -16.82 35.33
C SER A 58 -11.42 -17.27 33.89
N VAL A 59 -11.11 -16.37 32.96
CA VAL A 59 -11.10 -16.67 31.53
C VAL A 59 -9.67 -16.93 31.07
N LYS A 60 -9.48 -18.04 30.35
CA LYS A 60 -8.24 -18.36 29.66
C LYS A 60 -8.56 -18.81 28.24
N VAL A 61 -8.13 -18.03 27.26
CA VAL A 61 -8.30 -18.31 25.83
C VAL A 61 -6.93 -18.67 25.27
N GLN A 62 -6.82 -19.82 24.63
CA GLN A 62 -5.61 -20.26 23.95
C GLN A 62 -5.92 -20.41 22.46
N MET A 63 -5.10 -19.80 21.61
CA MET A 63 -5.23 -19.89 20.16
C MET A 63 -3.88 -20.24 19.53
N PHE A 64 -3.90 -21.08 18.51
CA PHE A 64 -2.73 -21.29 17.68
C PHE A 64 -2.48 -20.09 16.74
N VAL A 65 -1.21 -19.72 16.60
CA VAL A 65 -0.74 -18.66 15.70
C VAL A 65 0.39 -19.21 14.82
N PRO A 66 0.62 -18.65 13.62
CA PRO A 66 1.53 -19.24 12.65
C PRO A 66 2.96 -19.32 13.18
N PRO A 67 3.72 -20.37 12.80
CA PRO A 67 5.10 -20.57 13.26
C PRO A 67 6.12 -19.60 12.65
N LEU A 68 5.72 -18.76 11.66
CA LEU A 68 6.51 -17.67 11.04
C LEU A 68 7.85 -18.07 10.40
N ALA A 69 8.14 -19.36 10.25
CA ALA A 69 9.48 -19.85 9.89
C ALA A 69 9.66 -20.29 8.43
N HIS A 70 8.59 -20.44 7.66
CA HIS A 70 8.64 -21.05 6.32
C HIS A 70 8.67 -20.00 5.20
N ASP A 71 7.62 -19.93 4.37
CA ASP A 71 7.60 -19.19 3.11
C ASP A 71 7.21 -17.71 3.26
N TYR A 72 6.89 -17.30 4.49
CA TYR A 72 6.41 -15.96 4.84
C TYR A 72 7.26 -15.35 5.94
N ILE A 73 7.42 -14.02 5.88
CA ILE A 73 8.04 -13.21 6.93
C ILE A 73 6.95 -12.37 7.59
N SER A 74 6.88 -12.41 8.92
CA SER A 74 6.05 -11.47 9.68
C SER A 74 6.75 -10.13 9.75
N LEU A 75 6.09 -9.08 9.26
CA LEU A 75 6.55 -7.71 9.43
C LEU A 75 6.07 -7.12 10.75
N ASN A 76 4.87 -7.48 11.16
CA ASN A 76 4.27 -7.00 12.40
C ASN A 76 3.28 -8.02 12.97
N GLU A 77 3.27 -8.14 14.28
CA GLU A 77 2.39 -9.02 15.04
C GLU A 77 1.82 -8.22 16.22
N SER A 78 0.49 -8.15 16.32
CA SER A 78 -0.17 -7.38 17.38
C SER A 78 -1.35 -8.13 17.98
N PHE A 79 -1.51 -7.98 19.30
CA PHE A 79 -2.53 -8.62 20.09
C PHE A 79 -3.39 -7.54 20.73
N ILE A 80 -4.64 -7.40 20.30
CA ILE A 80 -5.55 -6.36 20.78
C ILE A 80 -6.61 -7.02 21.65
N SER A 81 -6.57 -6.70 22.94
CA SER A 81 -7.47 -7.26 23.94
C SER A 81 -7.69 -6.27 25.08
N ASN A 82 -8.92 -6.14 25.56
CA ASN A 82 -9.26 -5.22 26.64
C ASN A 82 -9.18 -5.92 28.01
N ASN A 83 -8.25 -5.52 28.88
CA ASN A 83 -8.04 -6.10 30.21
C ASN A 83 -7.65 -7.60 30.25
N TYR A 84 -6.97 -8.11 29.22
CA TYR A 84 -6.35 -9.44 29.22
C TYR A 84 -4.83 -9.32 29.29
N GLY A 85 -4.19 -10.20 30.06
CA GLY A 85 -2.76 -10.48 29.93
C GLY A 85 -2.52 -11.38 28.72
N VAL A 86 -1.47 -11.08 27.93
CA VAL A 86 -1.11 -11.84 26.72
C VAL A 86 0.23 -12.51 26.94
N SER A 87 0.33 -13.80 26.60
CA SER A 87 1.60 -14.54 26.57
C SER A 87 1.65 -15.42 25.33
N VAL A 88 2.82 -15.57 24.73
CA VAL A 88 3.04 -16.42 23.56
C VAL A 88 4.06 -17.49 23.93
N ASN A 89 3.66 -18.75 23.80
CA ASN A 89 4.51 -19.90 24.09
C ASN A 89 4.75 -20.72 22.82
N ARG A 90 5.90 -21.39 22.74
CA ARG A 90 6.23 -22.34 21.69
C ARG A 90 6.24 -23.75 22.28
N ALA A 91 5.49 -24.66 21.67
CA ALA A 91 5.46 -26.08 22.03
C ALA A 91 5.26 -26.91 20.77
N ASP A 92 6.01 -28.00 20.62
CA ASP A 92 5.85 -28.98 19.54
C ASP A 92 5.83 -28.37 18.12
N GLY A 93 6.69 -27.38 17.88
CA GLY A 93 6.76 -26.67 16.59
C GLY A 93 5.63 -25.67 16.33
N ASN A 94 4.62 -25.61 17.21
CA ASN A 94 3.53 -24.65 17.15
C ASN A 94 3.78 -23.43 18.05
N ARG A 95 3.16 -22.30 17.70
CA ARG A 95 3.06 -21.13 18.57
C ARG A 95 1.62 -21.04 19.08
N LYS A 96 1.45 -20.90 20.40
CA LYS A 96 0.14 -20.68 21.03
C LYS A 96 0.16 -19.36 21.78
N VAL A 97 -0.77 -18.47 21.45
CA VAL A 97 -1.05 -17.27 22.24
C VAL A 97 -2.08 -17.62 23.32
N THR A 98 -1.85 -17.15 24.54
CA THR A 98 -2.76 -17.30 25.67
C THR A 98 -3.16 -15.93 26.18
N TRP A 99 -4.46 -15.64 26.13
CA TRP A 99 -5.08 -14.50 26.80
C TRP A 99 -5.68 -14.94 28.13
N SER A 100 -5.36 -14.23 29.20
CA SER A 100 -5.88 -14.54 30.54
C SER A 100 -6.46 -13.31 31.22
N ALA A 101 -7.65 -13.43 31.79
CA ALA A 101 -8.29 -12.40 32.61
C ALA A 101 -8.92 -13.00 33.86
N ARG A 102 -8.77 -12.32 35.00
CA ARG A 102 -9.31 -12.80 36.29
C ARG A 102 -10.83 -12.63 36.39
N ARG A 103 -11.38 -11.60 35.76
CA ARG A 103 -12.81 -11.32 35.68
C ARG A 103 -13.13 -10.76 34.30
N ALA A 104 -14.08 -11.37 33.62
CA ALA A 104 -14.65 -10.89 32.37
C ALA A 104 -16.14 -11.23 32.36
N THR A 105 -16.96 -10.39 31.74
CA THR A 105 -18.43 -10.56 31.75
C THR A 105 -19.00 -10.27 30.37
N GLY A 106 -20.02 -11.04 29.99
CA GLY A 106 -20.73 -10.84 28.73
C GLY A 106 -19.90 -11.20 27.50
N ASN A 107 -20.19 -10.55 26.38
CA ASN A 107 -19.50 -10.79 25.11
C ASN A 107 -18.09 -10.22 25.16
N GLN A 108 -17.12 -11.05 24.81
CA GLN A 108 -15.71 -10.73 24.77
C GLN A 108 -15.21 -10.91 23.35
N THR A 109 -14.34 -10.00 22.92
CA THR A 109 -13.71 -10.04 21.60
C THR A 109 -12.22 -9.82 21.76
N LEU A 110 -11.44 -10.72 21.15
CA LEU A 110 -9.97 -10.65 21.10
C LEU A 110 -9.55 -10.61 19.64
N TYR A 111 -8.54 -9.80 19.32
CA TYR A 111 -8.00 -9.73 17.98
C TYR A 111 -6.51 -10.09 17.98
N TYR A 112 -6.14 -10.91 17.01
CA TYR A 112 -4.77 -11.14 16.61
C TYR A 112 -4.60 -10.62 15.19
N ARG A 113 -3.69 -9.67 15.01
CA ARG A 113 -3.40 -9.07 13.71
C ARG A 113 -1.96 -9.39 13.33
N LEU A 114 -1.81 -9.98 12.16
CA LEU A 114 -0.54 -10.39 11.61
C LEU A 114 -0.38 -9.80 10.21
N VAL A 115 0.79 -9.24 9.96
CA VAL A 115 1.16 -8.65 8.67
C VAL A 115 2.26 -9.52 8.07
N LEU A 116 1.98 -10.17 6.95
CA LEU A 116 2.88 -11.13 6.28
C LEU A 116 3.26 -10.66 4.87
N THR A 117 4.50 -10.96 4.47
CA THR A 117 4.94 -10.89 3.07
C THR A 117 5.68 -12.18 2.68
N LYS A 118 5.78 -12.47 1.38
CA LYS A 118 6.48 -13.66 0.87
C LYS A 118 7.98 -13.51 1.09
N ARG A 119 8.64 -14.61 1.42
CA ARG A 119 10.10 -14.68 1.56
C ARG A 119 10.73 -14.90 0.18
N TYR A 120 11.50 -13.91 -0.30
CA TYR A 120 12.30 -14.03 -1.54
C TYR A 120 13.72 -14.59 -1.33
N SER A 121 14.13 -14.85 -0.08
CA SER A 121 15.44 -15.44 0.21
C SER A 121 15.45 -16.94 -0.10
N GLY A 122 16.39 -17.37 -0.95
CA GLY A 122 16.48 -18.72 -1.52
C GLY A 122 16.94 -19.83 -0.57
N GLU A 123 17.26 -19.53 0.69
CA GLU A 123 17.61 -20.57 1.67
C GLU A 123 16.37 -21.06 2.42
N LYS A 124 15.80 -22.18 1.94
CA LYS A 124 14.82 -22.93 2.71
C LYS A 124 15.52 -23.55 3.94
N PRO A 125 15.02 -23.32 5.17
CA PRO A 125 15.62 -23.90 6.36
C PRO A 125 15.61 -25.43 6.26
N LYS A 126 16.70 -26.09 6.69
CA LYS A 126 16.76 -27.56 6.75
C LYS A 126 15.72 -28.07 7.73
N VAL A 127 14.64 -28.65 7.20
CA VAL A 127 13.54 -29.14 8.02
C VAL A 127 13.83 -30.56 8.51
N LYS A 128 13.47 -30.86 9.75
CA LYS A 128 13.49 -32.21 10.32
C LYS A 128 12.04 -32.62 10.59
N GLY A 129 11.70 -33.87 10.26
CA GLY A 129 10.40 -34.46 10.56
C GLY A 129 10.53 -35.91 11.02
N PRO A 130 9.50 -36.48 11.64
CA PRO A 130 9.47 -37.89 11.98
C PRO A 130 9.46 -38.73 10.71
N ILE A 131 10.22 -39.81 10.68
CA ILE A 131 10.31 -40.75 9.54
C ILE A 131 9.52 -42.04 9.84
N PHE A 132 9.07 -42.21 11.08
CA PHE A 132 8.38 -43.39 11.56
C PHE A 132 7.29 -42.98 12.55
N ARG A 133 6.16 -43.68 12.52
CA ARG A 133 5.06 -43.53 13.47
C ARG A 133 4.63 -44.89 14.01
N ASP A 134 4.36 -44.93 15.32
CA ASP A 134 3.79 -46.11 15.95
C ASP A 134 2.37 -46.38 15.45
N SER A 135 2.04 -47.64 15.24
CA SER A 135 0.72 -48.06 14.77
C SER A 135 -0.34 -47.78 15.83
N MET A 136 -1.47 -47.23 15.42
CA MET A 136 -2.64 -47.11 16.29
C MET A 136 -3.19 -48.51 16.59
N THR A 137 -3.54 -48.78 17.85
CA THR A 137 -4.15 -50.06 18.23
C THR A 137 -5.60 -50.09 17.74
N VAL A 138 -5.89 -50.97 16.79
CA VAL A 138 -7.23 -51.23 16.27
C VAL A 138 -7.55 -52.71 16.44
N GLU A 139 -8.73 -53.02 16.95
CA GLU A 139 -9.18 -54.40 17.19
C GLU A 139 -10.48 -54.72 16.42
N GLY A 140 -10.73 -56.01 16.20
CA GLY A 140 -12.00 -56.46 15.63
C GLY A 140 -12.20 -56.11 14.14
N PRO A 141 -13.45 -55.84 13.71
CA PRO A 141 -13.81 -55.63 12.30
C PRO A 141 -13.08 -54.46 11.61
N GLU A 142 -12.76 -53.41 12.36
CA GLU A 142 -12.05 -52.23 11.85
C GLU A 142 -10.62 -52.57 11.40
N LYS A 143 -9.94 -53.46 12.14
CA LYS A 143 -8.60 -53.92 11.77
C LYS A 143 -8.63 -54.70 10.45
N VAL A 144 -9.59 -55.61 10.29
CA VAL A 144 -9.74 -56.42 9.07
C VAL A 144 -10.03 -55.51 7.87
N ALA A 145 -10.91 -54.52 8.03
CA ALA A 145 -11.21 -53.54 6.99
C ALA A 145 -9.98 -52.69 6.63
N ALA A 146 -9.21 -52.23 7.62
CA ALA A 146 -7.99 -51.46 7.40
C ALA A 146 -6.91 -52.27 6.67
N GLU A 147 -6.68 -53.52 7.06
CA GLU A 147 -5.72 -54.43 6.40
C GLU A 147 -6.13 -54.76 4.96
N ALA A 148 -7.43 -54.97 4.72
CA ALA A 148 -7.97 -55.21 3.38
C ALA A 148 -7.77 -54.01 2.44
N LEU A 149 -7.88 -52.78 2.96
CA LEU A 149 -7.60 -51.57 2.19
C LEU A 149 -6.11 -51.35 1.95
N LEU A 150 -5.24 -51.76 2.88
CA LEU A 150 -3.79 -51.56 2.79
C LEU A 150 -3.09 -52.46 1.77
N ALA A 151 -3.50 -53.72 1.64
CA ALA A 151 -2.90 -54.67 0.70
C ALA A 151 -2.82 -54.10 -0.74
N PRO A 152 -3.91 -53.57 -1.31
CA PRO A 152 -3.88 -53.03 -2.66
C PRO A 152 -3.29 -51.61 -2.73
N ILE A 153 -3.26 -50.81 -1.65
CA ILE A 153 -2.48 -49.55 -1.59
C ILE A 153 -0.98 -49.87 -1.76
N ARG A 154 -0.46 -50.86 -1.03
CA ARG A 154 0.94 -51.31 -1.12
C ARG A 154 1.32 -51.83 -2.51
N GLN A 155 0.40 -52.46 -3.23
CA GLN A 155 0.66 -52.98 -4.58
C GLN A 155 0.74 -51.88 -5.65
N HIS A 156 0.05 -50.75 -5.44
CA HIS A 156 -0.09 -49.67 -6.43
C HIS A 156 0.73 -48.42 -6.08
N SER A 157 1.64 -48.50 -5.10
CA SER A 157 2.50 -47.39 -4.67
C SER A 157 3.96 -47.81 -4.65
N ALA A 158 4.85 -46.85 -4.92
CA ALA A 158 6.30 -47.07 -5.02
C ALA A 158 7.09 -46.28 -3.97
N ASP A 159 6.53 -45.20 -3.45
CA ASP A 159 7.13 -44.28 -2.48
C ASP A 159 6.08 -43.71 -1.52
N VAL A 160 6.52 -42.91 -0.53
CA VAL A 160 5.64 -42.32 0.49
C VAL A 160 4.56 -41.41 -0.14
N GLU A 161 4.90 -40.67 -1.18
CA GLU A 161 3.98 -39.75 -1.85
C GLU A 161 2.84 -40.51 -2.54
N THR A 162 3.18 -41.46 -3.40
CA THR A 162 2.21 -42.31 -4.10
C THR A 162 1.40 -43.17 -3.12
N PHE A 163 2.00 -43.61 -2.02
CA PHE A 163 1.30 -44.36 -0.97
C PHE A 163 0.20 -43.54 -0.30
N ILE A 164 0.50 -42.29 0.06
CA ILE A 164 -0.46 -41.38 0.72
C ILE A 164 -1.57 -40.99 -0.25
N THR A 165 -1.23 -40.62 -1.49
CA THR A 165 -2.23 -40.28 -2.51
C THR A 165 -3.17 -41.45 -2.80
N GLU A 166 -2.66 -42.68 -2.93
CA GLU A 166 -3.51 -43.86 -3.11
C GLU A 166 -4.36 -44.19 -1.89
N ALA A 167 -3.84 -43.98 -0.67
CA ALA A 167 -4.64 -44.12 0.54
C ALA A 167 -5.82 -43.13 0.57
N ILE A 168 -5.57 -41.85 0.28
CA ILE A 168 -6.59 -40.81 0.25
C ILE A 168 -7.65 -41.12 -0.82
N LYS A 169 -7.23 -41.49 -2.04
CA LYS A 169 -8.17 -41.86 -3.12
C LYS A 169 -9.09 -43.01 -2.70
N ARG A 170 -8.56 -44.03 -2.02
CA ARG A 170 -9.38 -45.15 -1.53
C ARG A 170 -10.33 -44.75 -0.42
N VAL A 171 -9.88 -43.95 0.55
CA VAL A 171 -10.76 -43.44 1.62
C VAL A 171 -11.88 -42.56 1.04
N ASN A 172 -11.64 -41.88 -0.08
CA ASN A 172 -12.66 -41.12 -0.80
C ASN A 172 -13.59 -41.97 -1.68
N ASN A 173 -13.31 -43.26 -1.89
CA ASN A 173 -14.18 -44.16 -2.64
C ASN A 173 -15.31 -44.71 -1.77
N LEU A 174 -16.42 -43.97 -1.71
CA LEU A 174 -17.60 -44.32 -0.91
C LEU A 174 -18.33 -45.59 -1.38
N ASN A 175 -17.91 -46.24 -2.47
CA ASN A 175 -18.50 -47.49 -2.93
C ASN A 175 -17.91 -48.72 -2.20
N ASP A 176 -16.76 -48.59 -1.55
CA ASP A 176 -16.10 -49.70 -0.84
C ASP A 176 -16.71 -49.90 0.56
N ASP A 177 -17.14 -51.13 0.86
CA ASP A 177 -17.80 -51.44 2.13
C ASP A 177 -16.85 -51.35 3.33
N ASN A 178 -15.54 -51.58 3.13
CA ASN A 178 -14.52 -51.40 4.18
C ASN A 178 -14.38 -49.92 4.54
N VAL A 179 -14.45 -49.04 3.53
CA VAL A 179 -14.38 -47.58 3.72
C VAL A 179 -15.62 -47.09 4.46
N LYS A 180 -16.81 -47.55 4.09
CA LYS A 180 -18.06 -47.20 4.79
C LYS A 180 -18.02 -47.60 6.26
N LEU A 181 -17.49 -48.79 6.57
CA LEU A 181 -17.32 -49.25 7.94
C LEU A 181 -16.42 -48.30 8.74
N LEU A 182 -15.26 -47.93 8.19
CA LEU A 182 -14.29 -47.06 8.88
C LEU A 182 -14.77 -45.61 9.01
N LEU A 183 -15.52 -45.11 8.02
CA LEU A 183 -16.12 -43.76 8.05
C LEU A 183 -17.33 -43.68 9.00
N ALA A 184 -17.98 -44.81 9.31
CA ALA A 184 -19.17 -44.86 10.17
C ALA A 184 -20.28 -43.87 9.79
N GLY A 185 -20.40 -43.55 8.49
CA GLY A 185 -21.39 -42.62 7.95
C GLY A 185 -21.02 -41.12 8.01
N ASP A 186 -19.87 -40.75 8.57
CA ASP A 186 -19.38 -39.36 8.56
C ASP A 186 -18.36 -39.14 7.42
N ASN A 187 -18.79 -38.41 6.39
CA ASN A 187 -17.97 -38.09 5.22
C ASN A 187 -17.25 -36.73 5.32
N SER A 188 -17.15 -36.14 6.52
CA SER A 188 -16.40 -34.89 6.72
C SER A 188 -14.91 -35.07 6.42
N ALA A 189 -14.26 -34.01 5.92
CA ALA A 189 -12.83 -34.00 5.65
C ALA A 189 -11.99 -34.40 6.89
N SER A 190 -12.45 -34.03 8.09
CA SER A 190 -11.82 -34.40 9.36
C SER A 190 -11.86 -35.91 9.61
N ASN A 191 -13.01 -36.56 9.38
CA ASN A 191 -13.13 -38.00 9.58
C ASN A 191 -12.40 -38.79 8.48
N LYS A 192 -12.41 -38.33 7.23
CA LYS A 192 -11.58 -38.90 6.16
C LYS A 192 -10.09 -38.80 6.47
N ALA A 193 -9.65 -37.67 7.01
CA ALA A 193 -8.29 -37.49 7.50
C ALA A 193 -7.95 -38.48 8.63
N ARG A 194 -8.86 -38.69 9.60
CA ARG A 194 -8.70 -39.69 10.67
C ARG A 194 -8.58 -41.11 10.13
N VAL A 195 -9.42 -41.51 9.16
CA VAL A 195 -9.34 -42.86 8.55
C VAL A 195 -8.06 -43.02 7.74
N THR A 196 -7.64 -41.99 7.00
CA THR A 196 -6.37 -41.99 6.27
C THR A 196 -5.19 -42.14 7.22
N GLU A 197 -5.18 -41.36 8.30
CA GLU A 197 -4.18 -41.45 9.37
C GLU A 197 -4.12 -42.85 9.99
N LEU A 198 -5.27 -43.49 10.22
CA LEU A 198 -5.36 -44.86 10.71
C LEU A 198 -4.64 -45.84 9.78
N LEU A 199 -4.97 -45.81 8.48
CA LEU A 199 -4.35 -46.69 7.48
C LEU A 199 -2.83 -46.48 7.42
N LEU A 200 -2.40 -45.21 7.38
CA LEU A 200 -0.99 -44.85 7.30
C LEU A 200 -0.23 -45.24 8.58
N SER A 201 -0.86 -45.16 9.75
CA SER A 201 -0.23 -45.59 11.02
C SER A 201 0.09 -47.09 11.03
N ILE A 202 -0.78 -47.93 10.45
CA ILE A 202 -0.54 -49.38 10.33
C ILE A 202 0.60 -49.66 9.33
N ALA A 203 0.78 -48.79 8.34
CA ALA A 203 1.91 -48.83 7.42
C ALA A 203 3.19 -48.16 7.97
N HIS A 204 3.16 -47.68 9.22
CA HIS A 204 4.24 -46.91 9.84
C HIS A 204 4.66 -45.63 9.11
N VAL A 205 3.75 -45.09 8.28
CA VAL A 205 3.97 -43.84 7.55
C VAL A 205 3.54 -42.68 8.45
N PRO A 206 4.43 -41.71 8.76
CA PRO A 206 4.06 -40.55 9.56
C PRO A 206 3.11 -39.64 8.78
N LEU A 207 2.01 -39.27 9.42
CA LEU A 207 1.06 -38.30 8.90
C LEU A 207 0.73 -37.31 10.01
N GLU A 208 0.68 -36.03 9.69
CA GLU A 208 0.24 -34.98 10.59
C GLU A 208 -0.84 -34.14 9.93
N LYS A 209 -1.84 -33.73 10.70
CA LYS A 209 -2.81 -32.72 10.25
C LYS A 209 -2.14 -31.35 10.25
N ALA A 210 -2.36 -30.61 9.18
CA ALA A 210 -1.89 -29.25 8.98
C ALA A 210 -3.10 -28.38 8.64
N HIS A 211 -3.13 -27.16 9.16
CA HIS A 211 -4.22 -26.24 8.89
C HIS A 211 -3.70 -24.98 8.24
N THR A 212 -4.33 -24.58 7.14
CA THR A 212 -3.88 -23.48 6.29
C THR A 212 -4.96 -22.42 6.17
N ILE A 213 -4.56 -21.20 5.82
CA ILE A 213 -5.48 -20.09 5.52
C ILE A 213 -5.23 -19.70 4.07
N ARG A 214 -6.28 -19.28 3.34
CA ARG A 214 -6.15 -18.80 1.98
C ARG A 214 -5.83 -17.32 1.94
N LEU A 215 -5.00 -16.90 1.00
CA LEU A 215 -4.64 -15.49 0.81
C LEU A 215 -5.53 -14.74 -0.19
N ASP A 216 -6.65 -15.34 -0.62
CA ASP A 216 -7.59 -14.75 -1.59
C ASP A 216 -8.99 -14.45 -1.00
N ALA A 217 -9.33 -15.02 0.17
CA ALA A 217 -10.67 -14.94 0.74
C ALA A 217 -10.78 -13.88 1.86
N GLU A 218 -11.70 -12.92 1.71
CA GLU A 218 -11.93 -11.83 2.68
C GLU A 218 -12.40 -12.33 4.06
N GLN A 219 -13.26 -13.36 4.11
CA GLN A 219 -13.70 -14.01 5.35
C GLN A 219 -13.67 -15.52 5.20
N GLN A 220 -13.03 -16.20 6.13
CA GLN A 220 -12.78 -17.64 6.00
C GLN A 220 -12.54 -18.35 7.33
N THR A 221 -12.55 -19.68 7.25
CA THR A 221 -12.09 -20.60 8.29
C THR A 221 -10.89 -21.39 7.79
N PRO A 222 -9.96 -21.81 8.67
CA PRO A 222 -8.81 -22.59 8.24
C PRO A 222 -9.20 -23.91 7.56
N GLU A 223 -8.48 -24.28 6.52
CA GLU A 223 -8.67 -25.53 5.79
C GLU A 223 -7.76 -26.63 6.31
N LEU A 224 -8.28 -27.86 6.35
CA LEU A 224 -7.54 -29.05 6.78
C LEU A 224 -6.73 -29.64 5.61
N TRP A 225 -5.46 -29.85 5.87
CA TRP A 225 -4.49 -30.51 5.01
C TRP A 225 -3.81 -31.64 5.76
N LEU A 226 -3.26 -32.58 5.01
CA LEU A 226 -2.42 -33.65 5.55
C LEU A 226 -0.98 -33.39 5.15
N ARG A 227 -0.02 -33.62 6.04
CA ARG A 227 1.40 -33.53 5.69
C ARG A 227 2.18 -34.74 6.17
N SER A 228 3.22 -35.09 5.43
CA SER A 228 4.14 -36.19 5.76
C SER A 228 5.57 -35.79 5.41
N PHE A 229 6.54 -36.34 6.14
CA PHE A 229 7.95 -36.08 5.89
C PHE A 229 8.58 -37.25 5.13
N ASN A 230 9.05 -37.00 3.91
CA ASN A 230 9.63 -38.04 3.05
C ASN A 230 11.15 -38.28 3.30
N GLY A 231 11.73 -37.65 4.33
CA GLY A 231 13.16 -37.69 4.64
C GLY A 231 13.97 -36.54 4.03
N LYS A 232 13.43 -35.81 3.06
CA LYS A 232 14.04 -34.62 2.45
C LYS A 232 13.24 -33.34 2.73
N GLU A 233 11.93 -33.40 2.51
CA GLU A 233 11.01 -32.27 2.63
C GLU A 233 9.64 -32.70 3.16
N TRP A 234 8.83 -31.71 3.54
CA TRP A 234 7.43 -31.93 3.90
C TRP A 234 6.56 -31.93 2.65
N LEU A 235 5.86 -33.04 2.45
CA LEU A 235 4.84 -33.19 1.42
C LEU A 235 3.48 -32.85 2.03
N TYR A 236 2.64 -32.13 1.29
CA TYR A 236 1.29 -31.75 1.69
C TYR A 236 0.28 -32.39 0.74
N PHE A 237 -0.86 -32.81 1.28
CA PHE A 237 -1.91 -33.51 0.55
C PHE A 237 -3.28 -32.97 0.93
N ASN A 238 -4.13 -32.77 -0.07
CA ASN A 238 -5.52 -32.43 0.15
C ASN A 238 -6.30 -33.70 0.56
N PRO A 239 -7.02 -33.72 1.69
CA PRO A 239 -7.73 -34.92 2.17
C PRO A 239 -8.91 -35.35 1.29
N ASP A 240 -9.47 -34.45 0.48
CA ASP A 240 -10.62 -34.74 -0.38
C ASP A 240 -10.23 -35.17 -1.81
N THR A 241 -9.16 -34.60 -2.37
CA THR A 241 -8.71 -34.92 -3.74
C THR A 241 -7.53 -35.88 -3.78
N GLY A 242 -6.69 -35.91 -2.74
CA GLY A 242 -5.43 -36.64 -2.73
C GLY A 242 -4.33 -35.99 -3.57
N GLU A 243 -4.55 -34.78 -4.09
CA GLU A 243 -3.54 -34.01 -4.81
C GLU A 243 -2.38 -33.65 -3.86
N ALA A 244 -1.16 -33.85 -4.36
CA ALA A 244 0.07 -33.53 -3.67
C ALA A 244 0.52 -32.10 -4.00
N GLY A 245 1.10 -31.43 -3.00
CA GLY A 245 1.58 -30.05 -3.10
C GLY A 245 0.62 -29.07 -2.43
N LEU A 246 1.20 -28.12 -1.68
CA LEU A 246 0.45 -27.01 -1.09
C LEU A 246 0.49 -25.82 -2.07
N PRO A 247 -0.65 -25.28 -2.48
CA PRO A 247 -0.69 -24.05 -3.29
C PRO A 247 0.03 -22.87 -2.63
N ASP A 248 0.63 -22.00 -3.45
CA ASP A 248 1.43 -20.86 -2.97
C ASP A 248 0.62 -19.84 -2.16
N ASP A 249 -0.70 -19.79 -2.31
CA ASP A 249 -1.64 -18.89 -1.63
C ASP A 249 -2.11 -19.42 -0.28
N ARG A 250 -1.51 -20.50 0.25
CA ARG A 250 -1.96 -21.19 1.46
C ARG A 250 -0.89 -21.27 2.55
N PRO A 251 -0.63 -20.19 3.29
CA PRO A 251 0.24 -20.23 4.46
C PRO A 251 -0.23 -21.26 5.50
N LEU A 252 0.73 -21.99 6.04
CA LEU A 252 0.53 -22.88 7.20
C LEU A 252 0.28 -22.06 8.48
N TRP A 253 -0.81 -22.37 9.18
CA TRP A 253 -1.17 -21.71 10.44
C TRP A 253 -0.84 -22.54 11.68
N TRP A 254 -1.25 -23.81 11.74
CA TRP A 254 -0.85 -24.71 12.84
C TRP A 254 -0.93 -26.16 12.43
N THR A 255 -0.33 -27.03 13.24
CA THR A 255 -0.24 -28.46 12.98
C THR A 255 -0.71 -29.26 14.18
N GLY A 256 -1.30 -30.43 13.95
CA GLY A 256 -1.79 -31.34 14.97
C GLY A 256 -3.31 -31.50 15.00
N GLU A 257 -3.76 -32.33 15.94
CA GLU A 257 -5.17 -32.72 16.14
C GLU A 257 -6.02 -31.65 16.86
N GLU A 258 -5.37 -30.75 17.59
CA GLU A 258 -6.06 -29.76 18.42
C GLU A 258 -6.80 -28.73 17.55
N GLY A 259 -8.01 -28.35 18.00
CA GLY A 259 -8.75 -27.24 17.41
C GLY A 259 -8.02 -25.90 17.56
N LEU A 260 -8.31 -24.96 16.65
CA LEU A 260 -7.64 -23.65 16.60
C LEU A 260 -7.68 -22.88 17.93
N VAL A 261 -8.79 -22.93 18.65
CA VAL A 261 -9.00 -22.21 19.91
C VAL A 261 -9.56 -23.14 20.99
N SER A 262 -9.03 -22.98 22.20
CA SER A 262 -9.59 -23.51 23.45
C SER A 262 -9.93 -22.35 24.40
N VAL A 263 -11.10 -22.42 25.04
CA VAL A 263 -11.54 -21.41 26.02
C VAL A 263 -11.99 -22.08 27.32
N GLU A 264 -11.34 -21.70 28.40
CA GLU A 264 -11.75 -21.99 29.78
C GLU A 264 -12.48 -20.77 30.35
N GLY A 265 -13.57 -20.98 31.09
CA GLY A 265 -14.36 -19.89 31.70
C GLY A 265 -15.29 -19.13 30.74
N GLY A 266 -15.51 -19.64 29.52
CA GLY A 266 -16.39 -19.05 28.52
C GLY A 266 -17.13 -20.09 27.67
N LYS A 267 -18.13 -19.64 26.90
CA LYS A 267 -18.96 -20.48 26.00
C LYS A 267 -19.13 -19.80 24.64
N LYS A 268 -19.59 -20.57 23.64
CA LYS A 268 -19.89 -20.11 22.27
C LYS A 268 -18.70 -19.40 21.62
N VAL A 269 -17.58 -20.10 21.55
CA VAL A 269 -16.37 -19.58 20.93
C VAL A 269 -16.52 -19.65 19.43
N GLN A 270 -16.27 -18.53 18.75
CA GLN A 270 -16.23 -18.44 17.31
C GLN A 270 -14.97 -17.68 16.89
N VAL A 271 -14.31 -18.15 15.84
CA VAL A 271 -13.16 -17.49 15.25
C VAL A 271 -13.45 -17.19 13.80
N THR A 272 -13.26 -15.93 13.42
CA THR A 272 -13.38 -15.49 12.03
C THR A 272 -12.04 -14.91 11.61
N PHE A 273 -11.52 -15.38 10.49
CA PHE A 273 -10.37 -14.75 9.84
C PHE A 273 -10.84 -13.75 8.82
N SER A 274 -10.26 -12.56 8.85
CA SER A 274 -10.43 -11.55 7.83
C SER A 274 -9.10 -11.24 7.18
N LEU A 275 -9.08 -11.22 5.86
CA LEU A 275 -7.90 -10.92 5.08
C LEU A 275 -8.09 -9.61 4.34
N ASN A 276 -7.08 -8.75 4.38
CA ASN A 276 -7.00 -7.59 3.52
C ASN A 276 -5.63 -7.56 2.83
N ASN A 277 -5.63 -7.61 1.50
CA ASN A 277 -4.40 -7.40 0.73
C ASN A 277 -4.18 -5.89 0.57
N SER A 278 -2.98 -5.43 0.89
CA SER A 278 -2.56 -4.06 0.63
C SER A 278 -1.23 -4.09 -0.08
N GLU A 279 -1.12 -3.44 -1.21
CA GLU A 279 0.16 -3.31 -1.90
C GLU A 279 1.04 -2.29 -1.15
N MET A 280 2.29 -2.64 -0.89
CA MET A 280 3.26 -1.70 -0.34
C MET A 280 4.55 -1.74 -1.13
N ASN A 281 5.12 -0.56 -1.32
CA ASN A 281 6.38 -0.39 -2.03
C ASN A 281 7.48 -1.29 -1.45
N ALA A 282 8.19 -2.03 -2.32
CA ALA A 282 9.28 -2.94 -1.95
C ALA A 282 10.34 -2.30 -1.03
N MET A 283 10.61 -0.99 -1.17
CA MET A 283 11.55 -0.29 -0.28
C MET A 283 11.02 -0.15 1.16
N ARG A 284 9.72 0.06 1.33
CA ARG A 284 9.08 0.11 2.66
C ARG A 284 9.05 -1.29 3.30
N LEU A 285 8.90 -2.33 2.49
CA LEU A 285 8.97 -3.72 2.94
C LEU A 285 10.38 -4.14 3.33
N ALA A 286 11.40 -3.76 2.55
CA ALA A 286 12.80 -3.99 2.89
C ALA A 286 13.15 -3.42 4.28
N LYS A 287 12.66 -2.21 4.61
CA LYS A 287 12.83 -1.60 5.94
C LYS A 287 12.16 -2.37 7.07
N LEU A 288 11.01 -3.02 6.82
CA LEU A 288 10.29 -3.80 7.82
C LEU A 288 10.80 -5.24 7.95
N THR A 289 11.43 -5.76 6.90
CA THR A 289 11.86 -7.16 6.80
C THR A 289 13.28 -7.36 7.36
N ASP A 290 14.07 -6.28 7.43
CA ASP A 290 15.43 -6.18 8.00
C ASP A 290 16.24 -7.48 8.03
N ALA A 291 16.35 -8.08 6.84
CA ALA A 291 17.29 -9.15 6.56
C ALA A 291 18.20 -8.68 5.41
N SER A 292 19.41 -8.25 5.77
CA SER A 292 20.63 -8.22 4.93
C SER A 292 20.82 -7.17 3.82
N THR A 293 20.06 -6.06 3.75
CA THR A 293 20.42 -4.96 2.82
C THR A 293 20.90 -3.73 3.60
N ASP A 294 22.07 -3.18 3.23
CA ASP A 294 22.79 -2.09 3.89
C ASP A 294 21.87 -1.02 4.51
N SER A 295 21.73 -1.09 5.82
CA SER A 295 20.87 -0.26 6.68
C SER A 295 21.20 1.24 6.62
N ASP A 296 22.40 1.59 6.17
CA ASP A 296 22.85 2.98 6.07
C ASP A 296 22.07 3.76 4.99
N PHE A 297 21.70 3.17 3.86
CA PHE A 297 20.97 3.92 2.82
C PHE A 297 19.53 4.23 3.22
N LEU A 298 18.83 3.26 3.80
CA LEU A 298 17.43 3.43 4.21
C LEU A 298 17.29 4.41 5.39
N ALA A 299 18.27 4.45 6.29
CA ALA A 299 18.33 5.41 7.40
C ALA A 299 18.46 6.86 6.93
N TYR A 300 19.20 7.12 5.84
CA TYR A 300 19.37 8.46 5.24
C TYR A 300 18.39 8.77 4.09
N SER A 301 17.43 7.89 3.82
CA SER A 301 16.41 8.10 2.77
C SER A 301 15.18 8.86 3.28
N LEU A 302 14.41 9.50 2.38
CA LEU A 302 13.13 10.14 2.73
C LEU A 302 12.07 9.15 3.24
N TYR A 303 12.25 7.85 2.96
CA TYR A 303 11.44 6.75 3.52
C TYR A 303 11.76 6.43 4.99
N GLY A 304 12.83 7.02 5.54
CA GLY A 304 13.16 7.02 6.96
C GLY A 304 12.09 7.71 7.83
N LEU A 305 11.41 8.71 7.26
CA LEU A 305 10.51 9.63 7.98
C LEU A 305 9.16 8.99 8.35
N PRO A 306 8.44 9.52 9.36
CA PRO A 306 7.06 9.11 9.67
C PRO A 306 6.13 9.28 8.46
N LEU A 307 5.10 8.42 8.34
CA LEU A 307 4.21 8.40 7.18
C LEU A 307 3.54 9.75 6.88
N GLN A 308 3.08 10.49 7.90
CA GLN A 308 2.49 11.82 7.69
C GLN A 308 3.52 12.82 7.14
N THR A 309 4.78 12.68 7.56
CA THR A 309 5.88 13.52 7.08
C THR A 309 6.26 13.15 5.65
N GLN A 310 6.28 11.87 5.29
CA GLN A 310 6.56 11.41 3.92
C GLN A 310 5.60 12.02 2.90
N GLN A 311 4.29 12.01 3.19
CA GLN A 311 3.27 12.59 2.31
C GLN A 311 3.55 14.07 2.04
N THR A 312 3.90 14.84 3.08
CA THR A 312 4.27 16.25 2.92
C THR A 312 5.53 16.42 2.06
N PHE A 313 6.56 15.59 2.24
CA PHE A 313 7.78 15.66 1.44
C PHE A 313 7.58 15.24 -0.02
N MET A 314 6.72 14.26 -0.30
CA MET A 314 6.32 13.91 -1.67
C MET A 314 5.74 15.13 -2.40
N ILE A 315 4.97 15.97 -1.71
CA ILE A 315 4.46 17.23 -2.26
C ILE A 315 5.60 18.22 -2.50
N MET A 316 6.45 18.45 -1.51
CA MET A 316 7.51 19.46 -1.58
C MET A 316 8.53 19.16 -2.70
N VAL A 317 8.94 17.90 -2.82
CA VAL A 317 9.92 17.44 -3.81
C VAL A 317 9.40 17.60 -5.25
N MET A 318 8.08 17.64 -5.44
CA MET A 318 7.46 17.90 -6.74
C MET A 318 7.38 19.40 -7.11
N ILE A 319 7.57 20.32 -6.18
CA ILE A 319 7.48 21.77 -6.44
C ILE A 319 8.47 22.23 -7.53
N PRO A 320 9.76 21.84 -7.51
CA PRO A 320 10.71 22.18 -8.57
C PRO A 320 10.30 21.71 -9.96
N ILE A 321 9.59 20.58 -10.08
CA ILE A 321 9.03 20.11 -11.36
C ILE A 321 7.97 21.09 -11.86
N GLY A 322 7.05 21.52 -10.99
CA GLY A 322 6.05 22.54 -11.35
C GLY A 322 6.68 23.86 -11.80
N VAL A 323 7.75 24.30 -11.12
CA VAL A 323 8.53 25.48 -11.52
C VAL A 323 9.15 25.29 -12.91
N LEU A 324 9.74 24.13 -13.18
CA LEU A 324 10.33 23.80 -14.48
C LEU A 324 9.29 23.88 -15.61
N VAL A 325 8.09 23.31 -15.40
CA VAL A 325 6.98 23.39 -16.35
C VAL A 325 6.63 24.84 -16.67
N ILE A 326 6.52 25.69 -15.65
CA ILE A 326 6.18 27.11 -15.84
C ILE A 326 7.32 27.87 -16.54
N LEU A 327 8.57 27.55 -16.24
CA LEU A 327 9.72 28.11 -16.97
C LEU A 327 9.67 27.73 -18.45
N ILE A 328 9.31 26.49 -18.80
CA ILE A 328 9.15 26.05 -20.19
C ILE A 328 7.99 26.79 -20.86
N LEU A 329 6.81 26.85 -20.23
CA LEU A 329 5.64 27.56 -20.75
C LEU A 329 5.93 29.05 -20.99
N ARG A 330 6.68 29.69 -20.09
CA ARG A 330 7.00 31.12 -20.20
C ARG A 330 8.12 31.41 -21.19
N ASN A 331 9.22 30.66 -21.14
CA ASN A 331 10.44 30.97 -21.90
C ASN A 331 10.41 30.39 -23.32
N LEU A 332 9.89 29.16 -23.50
CA LEU A 332 9.83 28.51 -24.81
C LEU A 332 8.52 28.85 -25.53
N ILE A 333 7.38 28.68 -24.85
CA ILE A 333 6.07 28.91 -25.49
C ILE A 333 5.75 30.41 -25.55
N GLY A 334 6.05 31.18 -24.51
CA GLY A 334 5.76 32.62 -24.44
C GLY A 334 4.42 32.96 -23.80
N LEU A 335 3.91 32.06 -22.95
CA LEU A 335 2.65 32.27 -22.24
C LEU A 335 2.77 33.46 -21.26
N GLN A 336 1.75 34.33 -21.25
CA GLN A 336 1.70 35.47 -20.33
C GLN A 336 1.01 35.05 -19.02
N THR A 337 1.75 35.10 -17.91
CA THR A 337 1.28 34.74 -16.57
C THR A 337 1.55 35.84 -15.56
N LEU A 338 0.92 35.75 -14.38
CA LEU A 338 1.21 36.60 -13.21
C LEU A 338 2.56 36.20 -12.61
N GLY A 339 3.65 36.58 -13.27
CA GLY A 339 4.99 36.15 -12.88
C GLY A 339 5.20 34.63 -13.02
N THR A 340 6.31 34.13 -12.49
CA THR A 340 6.69 32.70 -12.57
C THR A 340 6.27 31.90 -11.36
N PHE A 341 6.15 32.54 -10.20
CA PHE A 341 5.89 31.85 -8.94
C PHE A 341 4.40 31.68 -8.65
N THR A 342 3.57 32.66 -9.02
CA THR A 342 2.12 32.63 -8.77
C THR A 342 1.42 31.42 -9.39
N PRO A 343 1.69 31.00 -10.64
CA PRO A 343 1.08 29.79 -11.17
C PRO A 343 1.47 28.51 -10.39
N VAL A 344 2.71 28.44 -9.85
CA VAL A 344 3.15 27.32 -8.99
C VAL A 344 2.34 27.29 -7.70
N LEU A 345 2.18 28.45 -7.05
CA LEU A 345 1.42 28.57 -5.82
C LEU A 345 -0.04 28.17 -6.02
N ILE A 346 -0.67 28.61 -7.12
CA ILE A 346 -2.03 28.23 -7.48
C ILE A 346 -2.12 26.72 -7.74
N ALA A 347 -1.13 26.12 -8.42
CA ALA A 347 -1.07 24.67 -8.63
C ALA A 347 -0.99 23.89 -7.29
N LEU A 348 -0.26 24.43 -6.31
CA LEU A 348 -0.20 23.85 -4.97
C LEU A 348 -1.55 23.99 -4.24
N ALA A 349 -2.24 25.12 -4.39
CA ALA A 349 -3.59 25.29 -3.85
C ALA A 349 -4.62 24.32 -4.48
N PHE A 350 -4.47 23.99 -5.77
CA PHE A 350 -5.30 22.98 -6.44
C PHE A 350 -5.04 21.57 -5.94
N ARG A 351 -3.86 21.29 -5.35
CA ARG A 351 -3.59 19.99 -4.73
C ARG A 351 -4.44 19.75 -3.48
N GLU A 352 -4.67 20.80 -2.69
CA GLU A 352 -5.51 20.75 -1.49
C GLU A 352 -7.01 20.77 -1.83
N THR A 353 -7.40 21.51 -2.86
CA THR A 353 -8.81 21.76 -3.21
C THR A 353 -9.33 20.90 -4.36
N GLN A 354 -8.49 20.03 -4.92
CA GLN A 354 -8.70 19.32 -6.19
C GLN A 354 -8.82 20.27 -7.39
N LEU A 355 -8.38 19.81 -8.57
CA LEU A 355 -8.32 20.66 -9.76
C LEU A 355 -9.68 21.27 -10.15
N GLY A 356 -10.75 20.47 -10.17
CA GLY A 356 -12.08 20.93 -10.61
C GLY A 356 -12.68 21.99 -9.70
N PHE A 357 -12.79 21.69 -8.40
CA PHE A 357 -13.29 22.63 -7.40
C PHE A 357 -12.35 23.83 -7.25
N GLY A 358 -11.03 23.61 -7.28
CA GLY A 358 -10.02 24.65 -7.24
C GLY A 358 -10.17 25.68 -8.37
N ILE A 359 -10.37 25.25 -9.62
CA ILE A 359 -10.59 26.15 -10.76
C ILE A 359 -11.89 26.96 -10.57
N ALA A 360 -12.98 26.32 -10.15
CA ALA A 360 -14.25 27.00 -9.93
C ALA A 360 -14.15 28.06 -8.83
N LEU A 361 -13.59 27.68 -7.67
CA LEU A 361 -13.42 28.55 -6.52
C LEU A 361 -12.45 29.70 -6.82
N PHE A 362 -11.33 29.42 -7.50
CA PHE A 362 -10.39 30.44 -7.96
C PHE A 362 -11.08 31.46 -8.88
N THR A 363 -11.88 31.00 -9.84
CA THR A 363 -12.55 31.88 -10.81
C THR A 363 -13.59 32.76 -10.12
N VAL A 364 -14.45 32.18 -9.28
CA VAL A 364 -15.52 32.91 -8.56
C VAL A 364 -14.92 33.93 -7.59
N ILE A 365 -13.97 33.51 -6.76
CA ILE A 365 -13.35 34.39 -5.76
C ILE A 365 -12.55 35.50 -6.43
N THR A 366 -11.80 35.18 -7.49
CA THR A 366 -11.03 36.20 -8.21
C THR A 366 -11.95 37.21 -8.89
N ALA A 367 -13.04 36.77 -9.51
CA ALA A 367 -14.01 37.66 -10.14
C ALA A 367 -14.68 38.60 -9.12
N LEU A 368 -15.16 38.06 -8.00
CA LEU A 368 -15.77 38.86 -6.93
C LEU A 368 -14.75 39.79 -6.24
N GLY A 369 -13.52 39.32 -6.03
CA GLY A 369 -12.43 40.10 -5.46
C GLY A 369 -12.02 41.28 -6.35
N LEU A 370 -11.93 41.08 -7.67
CA LEU A 370 -11.69 42.15 -8.64
C LEU A 370 -12.85 43.16 -8.66
N SER A 371 -14.10 42.67 -8.62
CA SER A 371 -15.29 43.54 -8.56
C SER A 371 -15.28 44.42 -7.32
N LEU A 372 -15.02 43.84 -6.14
CA LEU A 372 -14.91 44.59 -4.90
C LEU A 372 -13.76 45.60 -4.99
N ARG A 373 -12.62 45.20 -5.55
CA ARG A 373 -11.49 46.11 -5.65
C ARG A 373 -11.78 47.30 -6.55
N SER A 374 -12.41 47.08 -7.70
CA SER A 374 -12.87 48.17 -8.57
C SER A 374 -13.81 49.13 -7.83
N TYR A 375 -14.69 48.61 -6.97
CA TYR A 375 -15.55 49.44 -6.12
C TYR A 375 -14.76 50.26 -5.09
N LEU A 376 -13.82 49.64 -4.37
CA LEU A 376 -12.99 50.30 -3.36
C LEU A 376 -12.04 51.37 -3.94
N GLU A 377 -11.71 51.26 -5.22
CA GLU A 377 -10.89 52.25 -5.91
C GLU A 377 -11.61 53.59 -6.08
N HIS A 378 -12.93 53.58 -6.30
CA HIS A 378 -13.75 54.80 -6.35
C HIS A 378 -13.73 55.58 -5.04
N LEU A 379 -13.44 54.91 -3.92
CA LEU A 379 -13.34 55.50 -2.58
C LEU A 379 -11.99 56.19 -2.31
N LYS A 380 -11.05 56.23 -3.28
CA LYS A 380 -9.72 56.86 -3.16
C LYS A 380 -8.93 56.45 -1.90
N LEU A 381 -9.06 55.20 -1.48
CA LEU A 381 -8.40 54.66 -0.29
C LEU A 381 -6.88 54.48 -0.53
N GLN A 382 -6.09 54.67 0.53
CA GLN A 382 -4.65 54.39 0.55
C GLN A 382 -4.38 52.89 0.29
N MET A 383 -3.21 52.56 -0.28
CA MET A 383 -2.88 51.20 -0.72
C MET A 383 -3.00 50.14 0.39
N LEU A 384 -2.57 50.46 1.61
CA LEU A 384 -2.51 49.51 2.72
C LEU A 384 -3.90 49.11 3.27
N PRO A 385 -4.80 50.06 3.64
CA PRO A 385 -6.18 49.73 4.03
C PRO A 385 -6.94 48.92 2.97
N ARG A 386 -6.66 49.18 1.69
CA ARG A 386 -7.31 48.49 0.56
C ARG A 386 -7.00 46.99 0.55
N LEU A 387 -5.74 46.60 0.82
CA LEU A 387 -5.35 45.18 0.86
C LEU A 387 -6.00 44.43 2.02
N SER A 388 -6.10 45.07 3.19
CA SER A 388 -6.77 44.49 4.35
C SER A 388 -8.25 44.22 4.10
N VAL A 389 -8.96 45.12 3.40
CA VAL A 389 -10.38 44.91 3.07
C VAL A 389 -10.56 43.76 2.08
N VAL A 390 -9.72 43.65 1.06
CA VAL A 390 -9.77 42.53 0.09
C VAL A 390 -9.49 41.19 0.78
N LEU A 391 -8.47 41.12 1.65
CA LEU A 391 -8.16 39.92 2.43
C LEU A 391 -9.35 39.51 3.30
N THR A 392 -9.91 40.45 4.08
CA THR A 392 -11.08 40.19 4.95
C THR A 392 -12.29 39.73 4.13
N PHE A 393 -12.53 40.34 2.98
CA PHE A 393 -13.61 39.92 2.09
C PHE A 393 -13.43 38.50 1.57
N VAL A 394 -12.23 38.13 1.14
CA VAL A 394 -11.94 36.76 0.69
C VAL A 394 -12.12 35.75 1.83
N VAL A 395 -11.70 36.08 3.05
CA VAL A 395 -11.95 35.24 4.24
C VAL A 395 -13.45 35.00 4.44
N VAL A 396 -14.25 36.07 4.45
CA VAL A 396 -15.71 35.99 4.63
C VAL A 396 -16.37 35.21 3.51
N LEU A 397 -15.95 35.43 2.26
CA LEU A 397 -16.48 34.75 1.09
C LEU A 397 -16.19 33.25 1.14
N ILE A 398 -14.97 32.86 1.48
CA ILE A 398 -14.61 31.45 1.63
C ILE A 398 -15.42 30.81 2.78
N ALA A 399 -15.52 31.48 3.93
CA ALA A 399 -16.32 30.98 5.04
C ALA A 399 -17.80 30.78 4.65
N ALA A 400 -18.39 31.72 3.90
CA ALA A 400 -19.74 31.58 3.38
C ALA A 400 -19.87 30.38 2.43
N ILE A 401 -18.96 30.25 1.44
CA ILE A 401 -18.96 29.13 0.49
C ILE A 401 -18.82 27.79 1.22
N SER A 402 -17.94 27.69 2.22
CA SER A 402 -17.77 26.46 3.01
C SER A 402 -19.02 26.10 3.80
N LEU A 403 -19.70 27.09 4.43
CA LEU A 403 -20.96 26.86 5.15
C LEU A 403 -22.09 26.39 4.21
N PHE A 404 -22.20 26.99 3.02
CA PHE A 404 -23.17 26.57 2.01
C PHE A 404 -22.84 25.18 1.44
N SER A 405 -21.56 24.88 1.16
CA SER A 405 -21.10 23.57 0.67
C SER A 405 -21.42 22.45 1.68
N HIS A 406 -21.20 22.71 2.97
CA HIS A 406 -21.52 21.77 4.04
C HIS A 406 -23.02 21.45 4.10
N LYS A 407 -23.88 22.47 3.99
CA LYS A 407 -25.35 22.30 3.96
C LYS A 407 -25.85 21.54 2.74
N LEU A 408 -25.13 21.56 1.63
CA LEU A 408 -25.46 20.84 0.39
C LEU A 408 -24.92 19.40 0.34
N GLY A 409 -24.29 18.91 1.41
CA GLY A 409 -23.69 17.56 1.44
C GLY A 409 -22.43 17.43 0.57
N LEU A 410 -21.88 18.54 0.09
CA LEU A 410 -20.62 18.57 -0.63
C LEU A 410 -19.48 18.62 0.39
N GLU A 411 -19.14 17.46 0.97
CA GLU A 411 -18.05 17.30 1.94
C GLU A 411 -16.66 17.63 1.35
N ARG A 412 -16.57 17.76 0.02
CA ARG A 412 -15.33 17.94 -0.75
C ARG A 412 -14.80 19.38 -0.76
N GLY A 413 -15.48 20.33 -0.09
CA GLY A 413 -15.09 21.75 -0.03
C GLY A 413 -14.69 22.26 1.37
N LEU A 414 -14.51 21.36 2.35
CA LEU A 414 -14.38 21.71 3.76
C LEU A 414 -12.94 21.99 4.23
N SER A 415 -11.92 21.55 3.50
CA SER A 415 -10.51 21.80 3.87
C SER A 415 -10.01 23.14 3.31
N VAL A 416 -10.52 24.24 3.84
CA VAL A 416 -9.96 25.57 3.56
C VAL A 416 -8.71 25.76 4.40
N ALA A 417 -7.55 25.50 3.80
CA ALA A 417 -6.27 25.84 4.41
C ALA A 417 -6.01 27.36 4.31
N LEU A 418 -5.26 27.90 5.28
CA LEU A 418 -4.80 29.31 5.27
C LEU A 418 -3.99 29.63 4.00
N PHE A 419 -3.34 28.62 3.42
CA PHE A 419 -2.41 28.78 2.31
C PHE A 419 -3.09 29.16 0.97
N PRO A 420 -4.11 28.43 0.45
CA PRO A 420 -4.90 28.88 -0.70
C PRO A 420 -5.49 30.29 -0.57
N MET A 421 -5.91 30.67 0.64
CA MET A 421 -6.48 31.99 0.92
C MET A 421 -5.46 33.11 0.66
N VAL A 422 -4.23 32.98 1.17
CA VAL A 422 -3.16 33.96 0.95
C VAL A 422 -2.76 34.05 -0.52
N ILE A 423 -2.77 32.92 -1.23
CA ILE A 423 -2.47 32.88 -2.67
C ILE A 423 -3.54 33.62 -3.48
N LEU A 424 -4.81 33.39 -3.16
CA LEU A 424 -5.93 34.04 -3.84
C LEU A 424 -5.90 35.56 -3.65
N THR A 425 -5.66 36.03 -2.43
CA THR A 425 -5.62 37.48 -2.15
C THR A 425 -4.45 38.17 -2.85
N MET A 426 -3.26 37.55 -2.82
CA MET A 426 -2.09 38.01 -3.57
C MET A 426 -2.37 38.02 -5.09
N THR A 427 -3.10 37.02 -5.59
CA THR A 427 -3.44 36.91 -7.01
C THR A 427 -4.43 38.00 -7.42
N ILE A 428 -5.48 38.25 -6.62
CA ILE A 428 -6.43 39.35 -6.83
C ILE A 428 -5.71 40.69 -6.86
N GLU A 429 -4.79 40.94 -5.92
CA GLU A 429 -4.00 42.16 -5.86
C GLU A 429 -3.20 42.37 -7.16
N ARG A 430 -2.37 41.41 -7.54
CA ARG A 430 -1.53 41.51 -8.75
C ARG A 430 -2.35 41.63 -10.02
N LEU A 431 -3.47 40.91 -10.10
CA LEU A 431 -4.33 40.94 -11.26
C LEU A 431 -5.09 42.26 -11.38
N SER A 432 -5.52 42.85 -10.26
CA SER A 432 -6.15 44.18 -10.26
C SER A 432 -5.17 45.27 -10.69
N ILE A 433 -3.94 45.27 -10.16
CA ILE A 433 -2.90 46.22 -10.59
C ILE A 433 -2.63 46.06 -12.09
N THR A 434 -2.56 44.82 -12.59
CA THR A 434 -2.38 44.57 -14.03
C THR A 434 -3.58 45.07 -14.85
N TRP A 435 -4.79 44.96 -14.32
CA TRP A 435 -6.02 45.47 -14.94
C TRP A 435 -6.02 47.00 -15.02
N GLU A 436 -5.57 47.67 -13.96
CA GLU A 436 -5.43 49.13 -13.86
C GLU A 436 -4.31 49.64 -14.80
N GLU A 437 -3.13 49.02 -14.77
CA GLU A 437 -1.94 49.48 -15.53
C GLU A 437 -1.97 49.15 -17.02
N ARG A 438 -2.52 47.99 -17.40
CA ARG A 438 -2.42 47.45 -18.77
C ARG A 438 -3.77 47.18 -19.43
N GLY A 439 -4.86 47.50 -18.73
CA GLY A 439 -6.23 47.32 -19.20
C GLY A 439 -6.78 45.91 -19.02
N GLY A 440 -8.11 45.81 -18.99
CA GLY A 440 -8.82 44.55 -18.68
C GLY A 440 -8.60 43.41 -19.67
N SER A 441 -8.45 43.71 -20.97
CA SER A 441 -8.16 42.67 -21.96
C SER A 441 -6.80 42.00 -21.73
N HIS A 442 -5.79 42.77 -21.34
CA HIS A 442 -4.47 42.23 -21.01
C HIS A 442 -4.51 41.44 -19.69
N ALA A 443 -5.19 41.97 -18.67
CA ALA A 443 -5.35 41.27 -17.40
C ALA A 443 -6.10 39.93 -17.55
N MET A 444 -7.17 39.88 -18.35
CA MET A 444 -7.90 38.64 -18.61
C MET A 444 -7.03 37.59 -19.31
N LYS A 445 -6.23 37.98 -20.31
CA LYS A 445 -5.27 37.07 -20.96
C LYS A 445 -4.26 36.50 -19.97
N VAL A 446 -3.74 37.35 -19.08
CA VAL A 446 -2.80 36.97 -18.03
C VAL A 446 -3.44 36.06 -16.98
N ALA A 447 -4.70 36.30 -16.60
CA ALA A 447 -5.45 35.46 -15.67
C ALA A 447 -5.68 34.05 -16.25
N ILE A 448 -6.15 33.96 -17.49
CA ILE A 448 -6.37 32.69 -18.19
C ILE A 448 -5.05 31.95 -18.38
N GLY A 449 -3.97 32.65 -18.78
CA GLY A 449 -2.65 32.05 -18.91
C GLY A 449 -2.11 31.52 -17.58
N THR A 450 -2.32 32.26 -16.49
CA THR A 450 -1.93 31.83 -15.13
C THR A 450 -2.70 30.59 -14.70
N LEU A 451 -4.02 30.57 -14.92
CA LEU A 451 -4.88 29.44 -14.59
C LEU A 451 -4.48 28.20 -15.40
N PHE A 452 -4.30 28.34 -16.71
CA PHE A 452 -3.86 27.24 -17.58
C PHE A 452 -2.48 26.68 -17.16
N ALA A 453 -1.52 27.55 -16.90
CA ALA A 453 -0.19 27.14 -16.45
C ALA A 453 -0.24 26.43 -15.09
N ALA A 454 -1.06 26.92 -14.16
CA ALA A 454 -1.26 26.30 -12.86
C ALA A 454 -1.93 24.93 -12.98
N SER A 455 -2.96 24.79 -13.82
CA SER A 455 -3.62 23.51 -14.07
C SER A 455 -2.66 22.48 -14.68
N LEU A 456 -1.85 22.86 -15.66
CA LEU A 456 -0.88 21.95 -16.27
C LEU A 456 0.23 21.53 -15.29
N ALA A 457 0.76 22.48 -14.51
CA ALA A 457 1.73 22.19 -13.47
C ALA A 457 1.14 21.25 -12.42
N HIS A 458 -0.11 21.49 -11.99
CA HIS A 458 -0.81 20.61 -11.06
C HIS A 458 -0.97 19.19 -11.61
N LEU A 459 -1.41 19.02 -12.87
CA LEU A 459 -1.57 17.72 -13.50
C LEU A 459 -0.25 16.92 -13.50
N ILE A 460 0.85 17.54 -13.93
CA ILE A 460 2.17 16.91 -13.94
C ILE A 460 2.63 16.56 -12.51
N MET A 461 2.40 17.46 -11.55
CA MET A 461 2.75 17.22 -10.14
C MET A 461 1.88 16.16 -9.44
N SER A 462 0.80 15.71 -10.07
CA SER A 462 -0.13 14.73 -9.53
C SER A 462 0.03 13.34 -10.15
N VAL A 463 0.99 13.17 -11.07
CA VAL A 463 1.33 11.88 -11.67
C VAL A 463 2.01 10.99 -10.60
N PRO A 464 1.43 9.82 -10.23
CA PRO A 464 1.97 8.95 -9.19
C PRO A 464 3.38 8.46 -9.50
N GLU A 465 3.61 8.01 -10.74
CA GLU A 465 4.89 7.45 -11.19
C GLU A 465 6.01 8.48 -11.11
N LEU A 466 5.71 9.73 -11.48
CA LEU A 466 6.67 10.84 -11.40
C LEU A 466 6.94 11.21 -9.94
N THR A 467 5.91 11.20 -9.10
CA THR A 467 6.06 11.47 -7.66
C THR A 467 6.92 10.40 -6.99
N TYR A 468 6.68 9.13 -7.30
CA TYR A 468 7.48 8.00 -6.85
C TYR A 468 8.94 8.16 -7.29
N PHE A 469 9.18 8.42 -8.58
CA PHE A 469 10.52 8.55 -9.12
C PHE A 469 11.32 9.68 -8.46
N VAL A 470 10.78 10.89 -8.36
CA VAL A 470 11.52 12.03 -7.79
C VAL A 470 11.69 11.89 -6.27
N PHE A 471 10.73 11.27 -5.57
CA PHE A 471 10.84 11.01 -4.13
C PHE A 471 11.87 9.90 -3.81
N THR A 472 11.92 8.85 -4.63
CA THR A 472 12.88 7.74 -4.51
C THR A 472 14.29 8.18 -4.86
N PHE A 473 14.42 9.01 -5.90
CA PHE A 473 15.70 9.49 -6.40
C PHE A 473 15.82 11.04 -6.29
N PRO A 474 15.97 11.62 -5.08
CA PRO A 474 16.07 13.08 -4.90
C PRO A 474 17.23 13.74 -5.66
N ALA A 475 18.26 12.98 -6.05
CA ALA A 475 19.37 13.47 -6.87
C ALA A 475 18.91 14.01 -8.24
N VAL A 476 17.73 13.59 -8.72
CA VAL A 476 17.07 14.16 -9.91
C VAL A 476 16.84 15.67 -9.75
N LEU A 477 16.65 16.18 -8.54
CA LEU A 477 16.53 17.62 -8.29
C LEU A 477 17.78 18.40 -8.73
N LEU A 478 18.98 17.82 -8.62
CA LEU A 478 20.21 18.44 -9.12
C LEU A 478 20.19 18.60 -10.65
N ILE A 479 19.67 17.59 -11.34
CA ILE A 479 19.46 17.62 -12.79
C ILE A 479 18.47 18.74 -13.14
N LEU A 480 17.36 18.85 -12.40
CA LEU A 480 16.38 19.93 -12.60
C LEU A 480 17.00 21.31 -12.39
N VAL A 481 17.82 21.50 -11.34
CA VAL A 481 18.53 22.77 -11.12
C VAL A 481 19.46 23.08 -12.30
N GLY A 482 20.19 22.08 -12.80
CA GLY A 482 21.00 22.22 -14.02
C GLY A 482 20.19 22.72 -15.22
N PHE A 483 19.02 22.13 -15.46
CA PHE A 483 18.10 22.57 -16.52
C PHE A 483 17.54 23.98 -16.29
N MET A 484 17.17 24.33 -15.06
CA MET A 484 16.68 25.66 -14.72
C MET A 484 17.75 26.73 -14.95
N LEU A 485 19.01 26.46 -14.56
CA LEU A 485 20.15 27.33 -14.82
C LEU A 485 20.44 27.49 -16.31
N ALA A 486 20.35 26.41 -17.09
CA ALA A 486 20.50 26.46 -18.55
C ALA A 486 19.43 27.33 -19.20
N MET A 487 18.17 27.18 -18.79
CA MET A 487 17.06 28.00 -19.28
C MET A 487 17.17 29.47 -18.88
N GLY A 488 17.79 29.79 -17.75
CA GLY A 488 18.00 31.18 -17.30
C GLY A 488 18.79 32.06 -18.28
N ARG A 489 19.53 31.46 -19.24
CA ARG A 489 20.23 32.19 -20.31
C ARG A 489 19.68 31.94 -21.71
N TYR A 490 18.53 31.28 -21.83
CA TYR A 490 17.91 31.04 -23.13
C TYR A 490 17.48 32.37 -23.76
N ARG A 491 18.09 32.71 -24.90
CA ARG A 491 17.78 33.87 -25.75
C ARG A 491 17.14 33.47 -27.08
N GLY A 492 16.68 32.23 -27.21
CA GLY A 492 16.02 31.77 -28.44
C GLY A 492 14.64 32.40 -28.61
N TYR A 493 14.14 32.42 -29.85
CA TYR A 493 12.81 32.94 -30.19
C TYR A 493 11.72 32.10 -29.51
N ARG A 494 10.66 32.77 -29.03
CA ARG A 494 9.50 32.08 -28.47
C ARG A 494 8.71 31.39 -29.59
N LEU A 495 8.14 30.22 -29.34
CA LEU A 495 7.29 29.50 -30.30
C LEU A 495 6.12 30.37 -30.79
N THR A 496 5.53 31.16 -29.91
CA THR A 496 4.48 32.14 -30.26
C THR A 496 4.98 33.26 -31.18
N GLU A 497 6.25 33.67 -31.06
CA GLU A 497 6.86 34.67 -31.93
C GLU A 497 7.14 34.10 -33.32
N LEU A 498 7.58 32.85 -33.42
CA LEU A 498 7.77 32.15 -34.71
C LEU A 498 6.46 32.05 -35.51
N VAL A 499 5.34 31.76 -34.85
CA VAL A 499 4.02 31.74 -35.50
C VAL A 499 3.60 33.14 -35.94
N ARG A 500 3.87 34.17 -35.11
CA ARG A 500 3.58 35.57 -35.46
C ARG A 500 4.41 36.06 -36.65
N PHE A 501 5.70 35.73 -36.70
CA PHE A 501 6.57 36.07 -37.84
C PHE A 501 6.17 35.34 -39.11
N LYS A 502 5.71 34.09 -39.02
CA LYS A 502 5.15 33.35 -40.16
C LYS A 502 3.86 33.99 -40.70
N ALA A 503 3.04 34.59 -39.83
CA ALA A 503 1.83 35.32 -40.25
C ALA A 503 2.19 36.61 -41.01
N PHE A 504 3.16 37.39 -40.52
CA PHE A 504 3.64 38.60 -41.20
C PHE A 504 4.28 38.31 -42.57
N LEU A 505 5.08 37.25 -42.67
CA LEU A 505 5.67 36.79 -43.95
C LEU A 505 4.61 36.32 -44.96
N LYS A 506 3.40 35.98 -44.50
CA LYS A 506 2.29 35.55 -45.36
C LYS A 506 1.43 36.73 -45.81
N GLU A 507 1.28 37.78 -45.00
CA GLU A 507 0.64 39.04 -45.39
C GLU A 507 1.51 39.87 -46.36
N GLU A 508 2.84 39.85 -46.19
CA GLU A 508 3.77 40.57 -47.08
C GLU A 508 3.87 39.94 -48.48
N LYS A 509 3.51 38.65 -48.63
CA LYS A 509 3.35 37.97 -49.93
C LYS A 509 1.95 38.11 -50.54
N ALA A 510 1.00 38.66 -49.80
CA ALA A 510 -0.39 38.85 -50.24
C ALA A 510 -0.72 40.32 -50.57
N LYS A 511 0.23 41.23 -50.35
CA LYS A 511 0.35 42.52 -51.03
C LYS A 511 1.28 42.37 -52.23
#